data_AF-A0A521IEN0-F1
#
_entry.id   AF-A0A521IEN0-F1
#
_cell.length_a   1.000
_cell.length_b   1.000
_cell.length_c   1.000
_cell.angle_alpha   90.00
_cell.angle_beta   90.00
_cell.angle_gamma   90.00
#
_symmetry.space_group_name_H-M   'P 1'
#
loop_
_entity.id
_entity.type
_entity.pdbx_description
1 polymer ?
#
loop_
_entity_poly.entity_id
_entity_poly.type
_entity_poly.pdbx_seq_one_letter_code
_entity_poly.pdbx_strand_id
1 'polypeptide(L)'
;MAQPELTQEVLDERIAILKRFRQLLEEQRRKFRDYLVVLEKQEEAIERDDVDVMVSHAELEQSIISEIYTIQKVIDPFEQLYRDVHPGVPEAEIPKLQTDLETLKTQVLQQNEKNRELLKTHMQALRQKVAGINNPYANRASVYASDKHTASIIDIQQ
;
A
#
# COMPACT_ATOMS: atom_id res chain seq x y z
N MET A 1 -26.54 23.26 -38.99
CA MET A 1 -25.23 22.72 -39.36
C MET A 1 -25.38 21.21 -39.43
N ALA A 2 -25.14 20.63 -40.60
CA ALA A 2 -25.39 19.22 -40.88
C ALA A 2 -24.47 18.34 -40.03
N GLN A 3 -25.03 17.38 -39.31
CA GLN A 3 -24.27 16.28 -38.71
C GLN A 3 -23.64 15.51 -39.87
N PRO A 4 -22.30 15.32 -39.91
CA PRO A 4 -21.71 14.46 -40.92
C PRO A 4 -22.26 13.05 -40.69
N GLU A 5 -22.78 12.43 -41.73
CA GLU A 5 -23.18 11.02 -41.69
C GLU A 5 -21.98 10.21 -41.22
N LEU A 6 -22.08 9.65 -40.01
CA LEU A 6 -21.04 8.83 -39.42
C LEU A 6 -20.93 7.56 -40.25
N THR A 7 -19.85 7.42 -41.03
CA THR A 7 -19.51 6.17 -41.71
C THR A 7 -19.45 5.04 -40.68
N GLN A 8 -19.96 3.85 -41.02
CA GLN A 8 -19.97 2.70 -40.11
C GLN A 8 -18.59 2.40 -39.51
N GLU A 9 -17.52 2.60 -40.27
CA GLU A 9 -16.13 2.47 -39.82
C GLU A 9 -15.79 3.39 -38.63
N VAL A 10 -16.24 4.65 -38.66
CA VAL A 10 -16.02 5.62 -37.59
C VAL A 10 -16.82 5.23 -36.34
N LEU A 11 -18.01 4.66 -36.50
CA LEU A 11 -18.80 4.14 -35.38
C LEU A 11 -18.14 2.92 -34.73
N ASP A 12 -17.59 2.01 -35.53
CA ASP A 12 -16.91 0.81 -35.04
C ASP A 12 -15.62 1.15 -34.28
N GLU A 13 -14.83 2.11 -34.79
CA GLU A 13 -13.65 2.63 -34.10
C GLU A 13 -14.01 3.24 -32.74
N ARG A 14 -15.11 4.02 -32.68
CA ARG A 14 -15.61 4.62 -31.43
C ARG A 14 -16.00 3.57 -30.41
N ILE A 15 -16.75 2.55 -30.85
CA ILE A 15 -17.17 1.44 -29.99
C ILE A 15 -15.95 0.66 -29.47
N ALA A 16 -14.92 0.48 -30.30
CA ALA A 16 -13.69 -0.21 -29.91
C ALA A 16 -12.90 0.56 -28.83
N ILE A 17 -12.71 1.87 -29.01
CA ILE A 17 -12.02 2.73 -28.04
C ILE A 17 -12.78 2.73 -26.70
N LEU A 18 -14.10 2.86 -26.74
CA LEU A 18 -14.95 2.85 -25.55
C LEU A 18 -14.90 1.52 -24.78
N LYS A 19 -14.97 0.39 -25.50
CA LYS A 19 -14.80 -0.94 -24.89
C LYS A 19 -13.45 -1.06 -24.22
N ARG A 20 -12.38 -0.57 -24.85
CA ARG A 20 -11.04 -0.62 -24.28
C ARG A 20 -10.92 0.26 -23.04
N PHE A 21 -11.46 1.48 -23.08
CA PHE A 21 -11.46 2.40 -21.94
C PHE A 21 -12.23 1.83 -20.74
N ARG A 22 -13.41 1.26 -20.99
CA ARG A 22 -14.19 0.56 -19.96
C ARG A 22 -13.41 -0.60 -19.33
N GLN A 23 -12.75 -1.44 -20.14
CA GLN A 23 -11.93 -2.54 -19.63
C GLN A 23 -10.82 -2.04 -18.71
N LEU A 24 -10.15 -0.94 -19.07
CA LEU A 24 -9.10 -0.35 -18.23
C LEU A 24 -9.66 0.18 -16.90
N LEU A 25 -10.83 0.82 -16.89
CA LEU A 25 -11.49 1.27 -15.66
C LEU A 25 -11.92 0.10 -14.77
N GLU A 26 -12.42 -0.98 -15.36
CA GLU A 26 -12.78 -2.20 -14.62
C GLU A 26 -11.54 -2.89 -14.03
N GLU A 27 -10.43 -2.92 -14.78
CA GLU A 27 -9.15 -3.44 -14.31
C GLU A 27 -8.60 -2.60 -13.15
N GLN A 28 -8.63 -1.27 -13.29
CA GLN A 28 -8.24 -0.35 -12.23
C GLN A 28 -9.07 -0.56 -10.96
N ARG A 29 -10.39 -0.72 -11.11
CA ARG A 29 -11.32 -0.98 -10.00
C ARG A 29 -10.97 -2.28 -9.28
N ARG A 30 -10.63 -3.33 -10.04
CA ARG A 30 -10.19 -4.60 -9.46
C ARG A 30 -8.91 -4.44 -8.66
N LYS A 31 -7.93 -3.70 -9.18
CA LYS A 31 -6.66 -3.45 -8.47
C LYS A 31 -6.86 -2.65 -7.17
N PHE A 32 -7.74 -1.65 -7.16
CA PHE A 32 -8.09 -0.95 -5.91
C PHE A 32 -8.75 -1.86 -4.88
N ARG A 33 -9.59 -2.82 -5.30
CA ARG A 33 -10.17 -3.82 -4.40
C ARG A 33 -9.12 -4.79 -3.86
N ASP A 34 -8.25 -5.28 -4.73
CA ASP A 34 -7.14 -6.15 -4.32
C ASP A 34 -6.24 -5.41 -3.32
N TYR A 35 -6.02 -4.11 -3.52
CA TYR A 35 -5.26 -3.28 -2.59
C TYR A 35 -5.94 -3.16 -1.23
N LEU A 36 -7.26 -2.90 -1.18
CA LEU A 36 -8.01 -2.87 0.07
C LEU A 36 -7.86 -4.16 0.88
N VAL A 37 -7.95 -5.32 0.22
CA VAL A 37 -7.78 -6.63 0.87
C VAL A 37 -6.37 -6.77 1.46
N VAL A 38 -5.34 -6.28 0.77
CA VAL A 38 -3.97 -6.29 1.31
C VAL A 38 -3.86 -5.38 2.54
N LEU A 39 -4.45 -4.18 2.49
CA LEU A 39 -4.45 -3.27 3.63
C LEU A 39 -5.20 -3.83 4.84
N GLU A 40 -6.32 -4.51 4.65
CA GLU A 40 -7.05 -5.20 5.73
C GLU A 40 -6.20 -6.31 6.36
N LYS A 41 -5.49 -7.10 5.54
CA LYS A 41 -4.57 -8.13 6.06
C LYS A 41 -3.35 -7.55 6.76
N GLN A 42 -2.84 -6.41 6.30
CA GLN A 42 -1.78 -5.68 7.00
C GLN A 42 -2.27 -5.23 8.37
N GLU A 43 -3.50 -4.72 8.48
CA GLU A 43 -4.10 -4.36 9.77
C GLU A 43 -4.05 -5.56 10.75
N GLU A 44 -4.54 -6.72 10.32
CA GLU A 44 -4.50 -7.95 11.13
C GLU A 44 -3.07 -8.37 11.51
N ALA A 45 -2.11 -8.23 10.59
CA ALA A 45 -0.72 -8.59 10.84
C ALA A 45 -0.07 -7.66 11.86
N ILE A 46 -0.39 -6.36 11.82
CA ILE A 46 0.08 -5.37 12.81
C ILE A 46 -0.49 -5.70 14.19
N GLU A 47 -1.76 -6.04 14.29
CA GLU A 47 -2.38 -6.43 15.56
C GLU A 47 -1.76 -7.70 16.17
N ARG A 48 -1.32 -8.63 15.32
CA ARG A 48 -0.66 -9.88 15.74
C ARG A 48 0.85 -9.73 15.97
N ASP A 49 1.42 -8.55 15.76
CA ASP A 49 2.87 -8.28 15.77
C ASP A 49 3.67 -9.24 14.85
N ASP A 50 3.08 -9.69 13.74
CA ASP A 50 3.70 -10.62 12.78
C ASP A 50 4.52 -9.85 11.73
N VAL A 51 5.81 -9.70 12.02
CA VAL A 51 6.74 -8.91 11.20
C VAL A 51 6.98 -9.53 9.82
N ASP A 52 7.03 -10.86 9.72
CA ASP A 52 7.32 -11.55 8.46
C ASP A 52 6.18 -11.36 7.46
N VAL A 53 4.93 -11.49 7.95
CA VAL A 53 3.74 -11.21 7.14
C VAL A 53 3.68 -9.74 6.76
N MET A 54 4.00 -8.82 7.67
CA MET A 54 3.99 -7.38 7.40
C MET A 54 4.97 -6.99 6.27
N VAL A 55 6.18 -7.56 6.26
CA VAL A 55 7.15 -7.31 5.18
C VAL A 55 6.63 -7.83 3.84
N SER A 56 6.09 -9.05 3.82
CA SER A 56 5.53 -9.63 2.59
C SER A 56 4.37 -8.80 2.02
N HIS A 57 3.52 -8.26 2.89
CA HIS A 57 2.41 -7.41 2.47
C HIS A 57 2.86 -6.01 2.01
N ALA A 58 3.97 -5.48 2.52
CA ALA A 58 4.55 -4.23 2.02
C ALA A 58 5.10 -4.38 0.59
N GLU A 59 5.72 -5.52 0.27
CA GLU A 59 6.18 -5.82 -1.10
C GLU A 59 5.00 -5.95 -2.07
N LEU A 60 3.93 -6.64 -1.66
CA LEU A 60 2.69 -6.76 -2.45
C LEU A 60 2.02 -5.40 -2.68
N GLU A 61 1.95 -4.56 -1.65
CA GLU A 61 1.44 -3.19 -1.76
C GLU A 61 2.22 -2.39 -2.81
N GLN A 62 3.55 -2.45 -2.79
CA GLN A 62 4.39 -1.75 -3.76
C GLN A 62 4.13 -2.23 -5.19
N SER A 63 3.92 -3.53 -5.39
CA SER A 63 3.56 -4.10 -6.69
C SER A 63 2.20 -3.57 -7.16
N ILE A 64 1.17 -3.62 -6.31
CA ILE A 64 -0.18 -3.18 -6.66
C ILE A 64 -0.22 -1.68 -6.99
N ILE A 65 0.47 -0.84 -6.20
CA ILE A 65 0.57 0.60 -6.47
C ILE A 65 1.23 0.86 -7.83
N SER A 66 2.29 0.13 -8.15
CA SER A 66 2.96 0.27 -9.45
C SER A 66 2.04 -0.08 -10.62
N GLU A 67 1.25 -1.16 -10.48
CA GLU A 67 0.27 -1.58 -11.49
C GLU A 67 -0.85 -0.55 -11.66
N ILE A 68 -1.43 -0.05 -10.56
CA ILE A 68 -2.44 1.01 -10.58
C ILE A 68 -1.89 2.25 -11.32
N TYR A 69 -0.64 2.62 -11.07
CA TYR A 69 0.00 3.74 -11.74
C TYR A 69 0.23 3.50 -13.24
N THR A 70 0.62 2.28 -13.64
CA THR A 70 0.74 1.95 -15.07
C THR A 70 -0.61 1.98 -15.79
N ILE A 71 -1.69 1.54 -15.14
CA ILE A 71 -3.04 1.61 -15.69
C ILE A 71 -3.48 3.07 -15.82
N GLN A 72 -3.26 3.90 -14.79
CA GLN A 72 -3.60 5.33 -14.83
C GLN A 72 -2.92 6.06 -15.99
N LYS A 73 -1.63 5.77 -16.24
CA LYS A 73 -0.89 6.35 -17.37
C LYS A 73 -1.51 6.05 -18.74
N VAL A 74 -2.24 4.95 -18.87
CA VAL A 74 -2.95 4.61 -20.11
C VAL A 74 -4.36 5.20 -20.11
N ILE A 75 -5.01 5.29 -18.95
CA ILE A 75 -6.34 5.91 -18.83
C ILE A 75 -6.32 7.39 -19.23
N ASP A 76 -5.34 8.16 -18.76
CA ASP A 76 -5.26 9.61 -19.00
C ASP A 76 -5.30 9.99 -20.51
N PRO A 77 -4.46 9.42 -21.41
CA PRO A 77 -4.53 9.72 -22.83
C PRO A 77 -5.79 9.19 -23.51
N PHE A 78 -6.35 8.07 -23.06
CA PHE A 78 -7.63 7.55 -23.58
C PHE A 78 -8.81 8.44 -23.20
N GLU A 79 -8.81 9.00 -21.99
CA GLU A 79 -9.83 9.95 -21.55
C GLU A 79 -9.76 11.25 -22.36
N GLN A 80 -8.55 11.76 -22.63
CA GLN A 80 -8.36 12.93 -23.50
C GLN A 80 -8.87 12.66 -24.91
N LEU A 81 -8.49 11.53 -25.52
CA LEU A 81 -8.98 11.12 -26.84
C LEU A 81 -10.51 11.02 -26.86
N TYR A 82 -11.11 10.49 -25.81
CA TYR A 82 -12.57 10.40 -25.70
C TYR A 82 -13.23 11.78 -25.62
N ARG A 83 -12.71 12.69 -24.79
CA ARG A 83 -13.23 14.07 -24.65
C ARG A 83 -13.11 14.86 -25.95
N ASP A 84 -12.02 14.68 -26.69
CA ASP A 84 -11.76 15.39 -27.95
C ASP A 84 -12.69 14.92 -29.08
N VAL A 85 -12.99 13.61 -29.13
CA VAL A 85 -13.84 13.02 -30.19
C VAL A 85 -15.34 13.16 -29.88
N HIS A 86 -15.73 13.30 -28.60
CA HIS A 86 -17.13 13.37 -28.17
C HIS A 86 -17.41 14.53 -27.19
N PRO A 87 -17.51 15.78 -27.69
CA PRO A 87 -17.93 16.89 -26.85
C PRO A 87 -19.39 16.71 -26.43
N GLY A 88 -19.62 16.42 -25.14
CA GLY A 88 -20.93 16.58 -24.49
C GLY A 88 -21.88 15.39 -24.48
N VAL A 89 -21.45 14.16 -24.81
CA VAL A 89 -22.27 12.94 -24.63
C VAL A 89 -21.68 12.09 -23.50
N PRO A 90 -22.11 12.28 -22.25
CA PRO A 90 -21.74 11.36 -21.18
C PRO A 90 -22.51 10.05 -21.35
N GLU A 91 -21.82 8.99 -21.75
CA GLU A 91 -22.39 7.64 -21.72
C GLU A 91 -22.57 7.22 -20.24
N ALA A 92 -23.80 6.88 -19.84
CA ALA A 92 -24.23 6.85 -18.43
C ALA A 92 -23.46 5.87 -17.50
N GLU A 93 -22.65 4.97 -18.04
CA GLU A 93 -21.89 3.97 -17.27
C GLU A 93 -20.47 4.42 -16.89
N ILE A 94 -19.81 5.25 -17.71
CA ILE A 94 -18.46 5.78 -17.41
C ILE A 94 -18.45 6.67 -16.17
N PRO A 95 -19.40 7.62 -15.99
CA PRO A 95 -19.46 8.45 -14.79
C PRO A 95 -19.66 7.62 -13.52
N LYS A 96 -20.44 6.53 -13.58
CA LYS A 96 -20.64 5.63 -12.44
C LYS A 96 -19.36 4.90 -12.05
N LEU A 97 -18.62 4.39 -13.04
CA LEU A 97 -17.32 3.75 -12.80
C LEU A 97 -16.30 4.75 -12.23
N GLN A 98 -16.29 5.99 -12.71
CA GLN A 98 -15.44 7.04 -12.17
C GLN A 98 -15.81 7.39 -10.71
N THR A 99 -17.10 7.52 -10.38
CA THR A 99 -17.52 7.76 -8.98
C THR A 99 -17.19 6.58 -8.06
N ASP A 100 -17.36 5.35 -8.53
CA ASP A 100 -16.97 4.15 -7.80
C ASP A 100 -15.46 4.12 -7.53
N LEU A 101 -14.65 4.48 -8.53
CA LEU A 101 -13.19 4.55 -8.41
C LEU A 101 -12.73 5.62 -7.42
N GLU A 102 -13.33 6.81 -7.44
CA GLU A 102 -13.04 7.87 -6.46
C GLU A 102 -13.43 7.44 -5.03
N THR A 103 -14.54 6.70 -4.90
CA THR A 103 -14.95 6.14 -3.60
C THR A 103 -13.94 5.10 -3.11
N LEU A 104 -13.52 4.16 -3.97
CA LEU A 104 -12.52 3.14 -3.63
C LEU A 104 -11.16 3.76 -3.28
N LYS A 105 -10.72 4.77 -4.03
CA LYS A 105 -9.50 5.52 -3.75
C LYS A 105 -9.56 6.17 -2.37
N THR A 106 -10.69 6.77 -2.04
CA THR A 106 -10.91 7.38 -0.72
C THR A 106 -10.83 6.33 0.40
N GLN A 107 -11.45 5.17 0.20
CA GLN A 107 -11.40 4.06 1.16
C GLN A 107 -9.97 3.53 1.36
N VAL A 108 -9.21 3.38 0.28
CA VAL A 108 -7.80 2.96 0.33
C VAL A 108 -6.97 3.95 1.13
N LEU A 109 -7.15 5.25 0.92
CA LEU A 109 -6.43 6.28 1.66
C LEU A 109 -6.77 6.25 3.15
N GLN A 110 -8.06 6.13 3.49
CA GLN A 110 -8.52 6.03 4.88
C GLN A 110 -7.95 4.79 5.58
N GLN A 111 -7.98 3.64 4.91
CA GLN A 111 -7.46 2.40 5.47
C GLN A 111 -5.94 2.44 5.63
N ASN A 112 -5.21 3.01 4.66
CA ASN A 112 -3.76 3.19 4.77
C ASN A 112 -3.39 4.14 5.92
N GLU A 113 -4.13 5.24 6.09
CA GLU A 113 -3.94 6.17 7.20
C GLU A 113 -4.17 5.47 8.55
N LYS A 114 -5.24 4.69 8.67
CA LYS A 114 -5.51 3.85 9.85
C LYS A 114 -4.36 2.88 10.15
N ASN A 115 -3.88 2.14 9.15
CA ASN A 115 -2.74 1.22 9.31
C ASN A 115 -1.47 1.96 9.78
N ARG A 116 -1.22 3.15 9.25
CA ARG A 116 -0.08 3.99 9.63
C ARG A 116 -0.17 4.47 11.09
N GLU A 117 -1.36 4.84 11.55
CA GLU A 117 -1.60 5.21 12.94
C GLU A 117 -1.43 4.03 13.90
N LEU A 118 -1.92 2.84 13.54
CA LEU A 118 -1.73 1.61 14.30
C LEU A 118 -0.24 1.27 14.45
N LEU A 119 0.51 1.26 13.35
CA LEU A 119 1.97 1.06 13.36
C LEU A 119 2.69 2.06 14.27
N LYS A 120 2.30 3.34 14.22
CA LYS A 120 2.91 4.37 15.06
C LYS A 120 2.67 4.10 16.54
N THR A 121 1.48 3.67 16.89
CA THR A 121 1.09 3.32 18.28
C THR A 121 1.88 2.10 18.77
N HIS A 122 1.95 1.03 17.97
CA HIS A 122 2.75 -0.16 18.29
C HIS A 122 4.24 0.16 18.46
N MET A 123 4.81 0.95 17.54
CA MET A 123 6.21 1.39 17.66
C MET A 123 6.48 2.21 18.92
N GLN A 124 5.56 3.08 19.32
CA GLN A 124 5.69 3.84 20.56
C GLN A 124 5.65 2.93 21.79
N ALA A 125 4.73 1.96 21.81
CA ALA A 125 4.65 0.97 22.89
C ALA A 125 5.93 0.11 22.96
N LEU A 126 6.47 -0.34 21.82
CA LEU A 126 7.74 -1.08 21.75
C LEU A 126 8.91 -0.24 22.26
N ARG A 127 9.01 1.04 21.86
CA ARG A 127 10.04 1.95 22.37
C ARG A 127 9.96 2.14 23.88
N GLN A 128 8.75 2.25 24.43
CA GLN A 128 8.56 2.32 25.89
C GLN A 128 8.98 1.01 26.57
N LYS A 129 8.62 -0.15 26.02
CA LYS A 129 9.07 -1.46 26.51
C LYS A 129 10.60 -1.53 26.53
N VAL A 130 11.25 -1.17 25.43
CA VAL A 130 12.73 -1.15 25.32
C VAL A 130 13.36 -0.17 26.30
N ALA A 131 12.83 1.04 26.44
CA ALA A 131 13.32 2.02 27.41
C ALA A 131 13.13 1.55 28.87
N GLY A 132 12.09 0.76 29.14
CA GLY A 132 11.85 0.12 30.42
C GLY A 132 12.77 -1.08 30.71
N ILE A 133 13.51 -1.59 29.71
CA ILE A 133 14.54 -2.63 29.91
C ILE A 133 15.74 -1.95 30.58
N ASN A 134 15.71 -1.89 31.90
CA ASN A 134 16.88 -1.58 32.70
C ASN A 134 17.77 -2.81 32.78
N ASN A 135 19.00 -2.72 32.27
CA ASN A 135 19.98 -3.80 32.41
C ASN A 135 20.46 -3.86 33.86
N PRO A 136 20.07 -4.88 34.66
CA PRO A 136 20.45 -4.98 36.07
C PRO A 136 21.96 -5.23 36.27
N TYR A 137 22.70 -5.49 35.19
CA TYR A 137 24.14 -5.70 35.17
C TYR A 137 24.92 -4.59 34.47
N ALA A 138 24.28 -3.50 34.02
CA ALA A 138 24.96 -2.40 33.31
C ALA A 138 26.15 -1.80 34.08
N ASN A 139 26.06 -1.79 35.42
CA ASN A 139 27.10 -1.27 36.31
C ASN A 139 27.89 -2.36 37.04
N ARG A 140 27.67 -3.64 36.70
CA ARG A 140 28.38 -4.78 37.32
C ARG A 140 29.37 -5.36 36.32
N ALA A 141 30.66 -5.16 36.58
CA ALA A 141 31.70 -5.92 35.90
C ALA A 141 31.46 -7.41 36.14
N SER A 142 31.46 -8.22 35.07
CA SER A 142 31.27 -9.66 35.20
C SER A 142 32.41 -10.27 36.02
N VAL A 143 32.13 -11.35 36.76
CA VAL A 143 33.15 -12.05 37.56
C VAL A 143 34.26 -12.64 36.67
N TYR A 144 33.96 -12.83 35.38
CA TYR A 144 34.89 -13.28 34.34
C TYR A 144 35.51 -12.13 33.53
N ALA A 145 35.23 -10.87 33.89
CA ALA A 145 35.85 -9.73 33.23
C ALA A 145 37.35 -9.76 33.53
N SER A 146 38.14 -10.01 32.50
CA SER A 146 39.58 -10.26 32.52
C SER A 146 40.44 -9.15 33.14
N ASP A 147 39.85 -7.99 33.46
CA ASP A 147 40.55 -6.80 33.96
C ASP A 147 40.71 -6.74 35.49
N LYS A 148 40.17 -7.70 36.25
CA LYS A 148 40.48 -7.81 37.68
C LYS A 148 41.23 -9.09 37.96
N HIS A 149 42.54 -8.97 38.21
CA HIS A 149 43.36 -10.01 38.83
C HIS A 149 42.66 -10.53 40.09
N THR A 150 41.98 -11.68 39.98
CA THR A 150 41.36 -12.41 41.10
C THR A 150 42.31 -13.45 41.71
N ALA A 151 43.59 -13.44 41.34
CA ALA A 151 44.60 -14.28 41.97
C ALA A 151 45.06 -13.67 43.30
N SER A 152 44.35 -13.95 44.40
CA SER A 152 44.96 -13.89 45.73
C SER A 152 45.68 -15.23 45.97
N ILE A 153 47.00 -15.22 45.98
CA ILE A 153 47.81 -16.38 46.38
C ILE A 153 47.40 -16.74 47.82
N ILE A 154 46.84 -17.94 47.99
CA ILE A 154 46.56 -18.49 49.33
C ILE A 154 47.75 -19.38 49.67
N ASP A 155 48.58 -18.91 50.61
CA ASP A 155 49.67 -19.71 51.17
C ASP A 155 49.08 -20.67 52.21
N ILE A 156 49.24 -21.98 51.99
CA ILE A 156 48.78 -23.03 52.91
C ILE A 156 50.02 -23.54 53.62
N GLN A 157 50.21 -23.10 54.86
CA GLN A 157 51.26 -23.67 55.73
C GLN A 157 50.76 -25.00 56.31
N GLN A 158 51.48 -26.07 56.00
CA GLN A 158 51.31 -27.41 56.58
C GLN A 158 52.02 -27.53 57.92
#